data_AF-A0AA42LUP4-F1
#
_entry.id   AF-A0AA42LUP4-F1
#
_cell.length_a   1.000
_cell.length_b   1.000
_cell.length_c   1.000
_cell.angle_alpha   90.00
_cell.angle_beta   90.00
_cell.angle_gamma   90.00
#
_symmetry.space_group_name_H-M   'P 1'
#
loop_
_entity.id
_entity.type
_entity.pdbx_description
1 polymer ?
#
loop_
_entity_poly.entity_id
_entity_poly.type
_entity_poly.pdbx_seq_one_letter_code
_entity_poly.pdbx_strand_id
1 'polypeptide(L)'
;MPQLSSATLFSSPSKRSCLCLALALLVSIPAITRAQPAASENAYAKTVEPIGGDFALQGYPRSQLRAILFRGKPYRPLNAVEFIHVRALGPTQGGQPMLVAVSNDFMGVGTILIAVQNGTPLARVLSPTVDMHDPDMGVAQPGRKDLLLFTAGSRALVTSTGQVLWFEHQRPKEKLHSIPQLVSVSPDNRHGALLLDNEIRLGRLDDGPYATVPFTKAMQTKAFSGLWDESSQAARKALDAGKRIDQRRLYRNLKAEWINKNFQWQEGKNGWQFNGYGLKSAALPVATAQER
;
A
#
# COMPACT_ATOMS: atom_id res chain seq x y z
N MET A 1 -61.48 -13.62 48.52
CA MET A 1 -61.43 -14.90 49.25
C MET A 1 -60.29 -15.73 48.71
N PRO A 2 -59.47 -16.38 49.54
CA PRO A 2 -58.83 -15.89 50.78
C PRO A 2 -57.29 -16.18 50.67
N GLN A 3 -56.37 -15.95 51.60
CA GLN A 3 -56.43 -15.57 53.01
C GLN A 3 -55.03 -15.09 53.44
N LEU A 4 -55.02 -14.08 54.31
CA LEU A 4 -53.97 -13.86 55.30
C LEU A 4 -53.78 -15.12 56.16
N SER A 5 -52.58 -15.33 56.69
CA SER A 5 -52.43 -15.60 58.14
C SER A 5 -50.96 -15.59 58.58
N SER A 6 -50.67 -14.58 59.39
CA SER A 6 -49.65 -14.60 60.44
C SER A 6 -49.94 -15.71 61.44
N ALA A 7 -48.90 -16.30 62.04
CA ALA A 7 -48.97 -16.86 63.39
C ALA A 7 -47.59 -16.91 64.05
N THR A 8 -47.34 -15.93 64.89
CA THR A 8 -46.50 -15.99 66.10
C THR A 8 -46.99 -17.05 67.08
N LEU A 9 -46.08 -17.66 67.86
CA LEU A 9 -46.24 -18.07 69.27
C LEU A 9 -44.84 -18.52 69.78
N PHE A 10 -44.14 -17.67 70.54
CA PHE A 10 -43.99 -17.68 72.00
C PHE A 10 -43.45 -18.98 72.63
N SER A 11 -42.26 -18.89 73.24
CA SER A 11 -42.02 -19.34 74.63
C SER A 11 -40.59 -18.98 75.09
N SER A 12 -40.51 -18.21 76.19
CA SER A 12 -39.35 -18.02 77.08
C SER A 12 -39.59 -18.91 78.33
N PRO A 13 -38.68 -19.14 79.32
CA PRO A 13 -37.45 -18.41 79.64
C PRO A 13 -36.26 -19.29 80.16
N SER A 14 -35.08 -18.69 80.40
CA SER A 14 -34.46 -18.58 81.73
C SER A 14 -32.92 -18.46 81.74
N LYS A 15 -32.52 -17.51 82.59
CA LYS A 15 -31.21 -17.12 83.13
C LYS A 15 -30.11 -18.20 83.15
N ARG A 16 -28.87 -17.80 82.81
CA ARG A 16 -27.77 -17.56 83.78
C ARG A 16 -26.54 -16.97 83.11
N SER A 17 -25.91 -16.07 83.87
CA SER A 17 -24.81 -15.19 83.55
C SER A 17 -23.46 -15.88 83.37
N CYS A 18 -22.49 -15.07 82.89
CA CYS A 18 -21.05 -15.14 83.16
C CYS A 18 -20.25 -16.21 82.40
N LEU A 19 -19.42 -15.82 81.44
CA LEU A 19 -18.01 -15.49 81.71
C LEU A 19 -17.30 -14.94 80.46
N CYS A 20 -16.28 -14.14 80.72
CA CYS A 20 -15.36 -13.44 79.83
C CYS A 20 -14.72 -14.29 78.73
N LEU A 21 -14.58 -13.74 77.51
CA LEU A 21 -13.29 -13.32 76.91
C LEU A 21 -13.56 -12.81 75.48
N ALA A 22 -13.40 -11.51 75.26
CA ALA A 22 -13.25 -10.96 73.92
C ALA A 22 -11.80 -11.19 73.47
N LEU A 23 -11.58 -12.15 72.56
CA LEU A 23 -10.34 -12.23 71.79
C LEU A 23 -10.64 -11.74 70.38
N ALA A 24 -10.31 -10.48 70.11
CA ALA A 24 -10.36 -9.91 68.76
C ALA A 24 -9.28 -10.57 67.90
N LEU A 25 -9.68 -11.50 67.04
CA LEU A 25 -8.85 -11.99 65.94
C LEU A 25 -8.79 -10.90 64.87
N LEU A 26 -7.72 -10.08 64.91
CA LEU A 26 -7.28 -9.28 63.77
C LEU A 26 -6.81 -10.26 62.68
N VAL A 27 -7.71 -10.56 61.74
CA VAL A 27 -7.36 -11.22 60.48
C VAL A 27 -6.64 -10.18 59.62
N SER A 28 -5.32 -10.22 59.64
CA SER A 28 -4.46 -9.48 58.71
C SER A 28 -4.70 -10.01 57.29
N ILE A 29 -5.63 -9.39 56.56
CA ILE A 29 -5.77 -9.62 55.12
C ILE A 29 -4.49 -9.05 54.48
N PRO A 30 -3.69 -9.85 53.75
CA PRO A 30 -2.59 -9.30 52.99
C PRO A 30 -3.20 -8.41 51.91
N ALA A 31 -2.96 -7.10 52.01
CA ALA A 31 -3.19 -6.19 50.91
C ALA A 31 -2.29 -6.67 49.76
N ILE A 32 -2.87 -7.37 48.80
CA ILE A 32 -2.23 -7.60 47.51
C ILE A 32 -2.23 -6.24 46.81
N THR A 33 -1.21 -5.45 47.10
CA THR A 33 -0.83 -4.31 46.27
C THR A 33 -0.51 -4.90 44.90
N ARG A 34 -1.48 -4.86 43.98
CA ARG A 34 -1.21 -5.05 42.56
C ARG A 34 -0.28 -3.91 42.18
N ALA A 35 1.02 -4.20 42.13
CA ALA A 35 1.99 -3.36 41.46
C ALA A 35 1.50 -3.21 40.02
N GLN A 36 0.93 -2.04 39.72
CA GLN A 36 0.62 -1.64 38.37
C GLN A 36 1.96 -1.63 37.63
N PRO A 37 2.15 -2.39 36.54
CA PRO A 37 3.42 -2.37 35.84
C PRO A 37 3.71 -0.92 35.47
N ALA A 38 4.81 -0.39 35.99
CA ALA A 38 5.28 0.93 35.62
C ALA A 38 5.35 0.95 34.09
N ALA A 39 4.58 1.83 33.45
CA ALA A 39 4.75 2.09 32.04
C ALA A 39 6.22 2.41 31.85
N SER A 40 6.93 1.64 31.01
CA SER A 40 8.36 1.85 30.80
C SER A 40 8.60 3.32 30.45
N GLU A 41 9.50 3.99 31.19
CA GLU A 41 9.81 5.41 31.03
C GLU A 41 10.20 5.80 29.59
N ASN A 42 10.53 4.82 28.75
CA ASN A 42 10.92 5.00 27.36
C ASN A 42 9.76 4.90 26.34
N ALA A 43 8.51 4.70 26.76
CA ALA A 43 7.38 4.57 25.82
C ALA A 43 7.05 5.87 25.05
N TYR A 44 7.49 7.02 25.57
CA TYR A 44 7.23 8.35 25.00
C TYR A 44 8.47 9.03 24.40
N ALA A 45 9.63 8.36 24.38
CA ALA A 45 10.81 8.88 23.70
C ALA A 45 10.82 8.43 22.24
N LYS A 46 11.15 9.33 21.31
CA LYS A 46 11.38 8.95 19.91
C LYS A 46 12.72 8.23 19.81
N THR A 47 12.74 7.07 19.16
CA THR A 47 13.97 6.35 18.82
C THR A 47 14.42 6.74 17.42
N VAL A 48 15.73 6.68 17.19
CA VAL A 48 16.33 6.86 15.86
C VAL A 48 16.97 5.53 15.45
N GLU A 49 16.61 5.06 14.27
CA GLU A 49 17.07 3.79 13.71
C GLU A 49 17.75 4.04 12.36
N PRO A 50 19.03 3.68 12.17
CA PRO A 50 19.70 3.82 10.89
C PRO A 50 19.11 2.84 9.86
N ILE A 51 18.90 3.29 8.61
CA ILE A 51 18.39 2.45 7.52
C ILE A 51 19.35 2.32 6.33
N GLY A 52 20.56 2.85 6.48
CA GLY A 52 21.65 2.77 5.51
C GLY A 52 22.12 4.15 5.03
N GLY A 53 23.44 4.26 4.79
CA GLY A 53 24.07 5.53 4.44
C GLY A 53 23.79 6.62 5.49
N ASP A 54 23.44 7.81 5.00
CA ASP A 54 23.11 8.99 5.79
C ASP A 54 21.63 9.03 6.23
N PHE A 55 20.84 7.99 5.90
CA PHE A 55 19.41 7.94 6.24
C PHE A 55 19.15 7.23 7.58
N ALA A 56 18.21 7.80 8.33
CA ALA A 56 17.66 7.18 9.54
C ALA A 56 16.14 7.40 9.63
N LEU A 57 15.46 6.57 10.39
CA LEU A 57 14.06 6.72 10.75
C LEU A 57 13.94 7.17 12.18
N GLN A 58 13.03 8.12 12.43
CA GLN A 58 12.71 8.57 13.78
C GLN A 58 11.23 8.34 14.08
N GLY A 59 10.90 7.72 15.20
CA GLY A 59 9.50 7.52 15.59
C GLY A 59 9.34 6.98 17.00
N TYR A 60 8.09 6.85 17.45
CA TYR A 60 7.80 6.22 18.74
C TYR A 60 7.84 4.69 18.60
N PRO A 61 8.36 3.95 19.60
CA PRO A 61 8.48 2.49 19.54
C PRO A 61 7.16 1.75 19.22
N ARG A 62 6.02 2.28 19.68
CA ARG A 62 4.68 1.69 19.47
C ARG A 62 3.93 2.23 18.27
N SER A 63 4.47 3.22 17.57
CA SER A 63 3.86 3.75 16.35
C SER A 63 4.40 3.01 15.13
N GLN A 64 3.62 2.93 14.05
CA GLN A 64 4.14 2.55 12.73
C GLN A 64 4.60 3.78 11.93
N LEU A 65 4.25 4.98 12.39
CA LEU A 65 4.63 6.23 11.74
C LEU A 65 6.08 6.58 12.04
N ARG A 66 6.83 6.90 10.99
CA ARG A 66 8.25 7.27 11.03
C ARG A 66 8.46 8.58 10.28
N ALA A 67 9.30 9.45 10.81
CA ALA A 67 9.90 10.54 10.07
C ALA A 67 11.22 10.06 9.44
N ILE A 68 11.54 10.55 8.24
CA ILE A 68 12.83 10.26 7.59
C ILE A 68 13.81 11.36 7.98
N LEU A 69 14.99 10.96 8.42
CA LEU A 69 16.13 11.84 8.65
C LEU A 69 17.17 11.61 7.55
N PHE A 70 17.81 12.68 7.09
CA PHE A 70 19.00 12.63 6.23
C PHE A 70 20.10 13.48 6.89
N ARG A 71 21.25 12.86 7.19
CA ARG A 71 22.36 13.49 7.95
C ARG A 71 21.89 14.08 9.29
N GLY A 72 21.04 13.35 9.99
CA GLY A 72 20.45 13.75 11.28
C GLY A 72 19.39 14.86 11.21
N LYS A 73 19.08 15.40 10.02
CA LYS A 73 18.05 16.44 9.85
C LYS A 73 16.74 15.86 9.30
N PRO A 74 15.57 16.32 9.74
CA PRO A 74 14.29 15.91 9.16
C PRO A 74 14.23 16.20 7.66
N TYR A 75 13.89 15.18 6.88
CA TYR A 75 13.65 15.27 5.44
C TYR A 75 12.15 15.11 5.18
N ARG A 76 11.57 16.08 4.46
CA ARG A 76 10.12 16.16 4.17
C ARG A 76 9.86 16.10 2.67
N PRO A 77 10.00 14.92 2.04
CA PRO A 77 9.76 14.79 0.61
C PRO A 77 8.32 15.16 0.28
N LEU A 78 8.12 16.06 -0.69
CA LEU A 78 6.79 16.48 -1.13
C LEU A 78 5.91 16.96 0.05
N ASN A 79 6.54 17.62 1.03
CA ASN A 79 5.96 18.07 2.30
C ASN A 79 5.48 16.97 3.25
N ALA A 80 5.58 15.68 2.91
CA ALA A 80 5.22 14.58 3.80
C ALA A 80 6.15 14.50 5.03
N VAL A 81 5.57 14.39 6.22
CA VAL A 81 6.31 14.37 7.50
C VAL A 81 6.40 12.97 8.10
N GLU A 82 5.36 12.15 7.88
CA GLU A 82 5.24 10.82 8.47
C GLU A 82 4.97 9.77 7.39
N PHE A 83 5.62 8.62 7.57
CA PHE A 83 5.60 7.50 6.66
C PHE A 83 5.23 6.23 7.43
N ILE A 84 4.34 5.43 6.86
CA ILE A 84 3.92 4.14 7.42
C ILE A 84 4.87 3.00 7.05
N HIS A 85 5.63 3.18 5.98
CA HIS A 85 6.58 2.22 5.48
C HIS A 85 7.74 2.96 4.84
N VAL A 86 8.96 2.60 5.20
CA VAL A 86 10.18 3.08 4.53
C VAL A 86 11.13 1.90 4.44
N ARG A 87 11.66 1.66 3.24
CA ARG A 87 12.56 0.54 2.98
C ARG A 87 13.66 0.95 2.03
N ALA A 88 14.90 0.63 2.38
CA ALA A 88 16.03 0.73 1.46
C ALA A 88 15.87 -0.28 0.31
N LEU A 89 16.11 0.20 -0.91
CA LEU A 89 16.30 -0.63 -2.09
C LEU A 89 17.76 -1.09 -2.16
N GLY A 90 18.01 -2.16 -2.91
CA GLY A 90 19.36 -2.63 -3.22
C GLY A 90 20.26 -1.60 -3.94
N PRO A 91 19.79 -0.86 -4.95
CA PRO A 91 20.60 0.14 -5.65
C PRO A 91 20.98 1.34 -4.78
N THR A 92 22.12 1.95 -5.15
CA THR A 92 22.61 3.20 -4.57
C THR A 92 22.69 4.30 -5.63
N GLN A 93 22.46 5.54 -5.21
CA GLN A 93 22.64 6.73 -6.03
C GLN A 93 23.29 7.83 -5.19
N GLY A 94 24.33 8.47 -5.72
CA GLY A 94 25.10 9.47 -4.96
C GLY A 94 25.77 8.91 -3.70
N GLY A 95 26.13 7.62 -3.71
CA GLY A 95 26.71 6.90 -2.58
C GLY A 95 25.71 6.54 -1.47
N GLN A 96 24.41 6.75 -1.69
CA GLN A 96 23.36 6.56 -0.69
C GLN A 96 22.37 5.50 -1.18
N PRO A 97 21.77 4.70 -0.29
CA PRO A 97 20.71 3.77 -0.68
C PRO A 97 19.52 4.56 -1.22
N MET A 98 18.91 4.05 -2.28
CA MET A 98 17.61 4.53 -2.72
C MET A 98 16.53 3.97 -1.79
N LEU A 99 15.48 4.72 -1.49
CA LEU A 99 14.42 4.28 -0.57
C LEU A 99 13.07 4.26 -1.30
N VAL A 100 12.23 3.28 -0.97
CA VAL A 100 10.78 3.37 -1.22
C VAL A 100 10.12 3.73 0.10
N ALA A 101 9.27 4.75 0.08
CA ALA A 101 8.52 5.21 1.23
C ALA A 101 7.05 5.38 0.88
N VAL A 102 6.18 5.20 1.87
CA VAL A 102 4.73 5.41 1.75
C VAL A 102 4.32 6.48 2.76
N SER A 103 3.82 7.61 2.27
CA SER A 103 3.30 8.68 3.13
C SER A 103 2.06 8.20 3.88
N ASN A 104 1.81 8.73 5.07
CA ASN A 104 0.52 8.50 5.73
C ASN A 104 -0.66 9.09 4.92
N ASP A 105 -1.89 8.71 5.26
CA ASP A 105 -3.08 9.14 4.51
C ASP A 105 -3.38 10.63 4.61
N PHE A 106 -2.96 11.29 5.71
CA PHE A 106 -3.15 12.73 5.91
C PHE A 106 -2.27 13.57 4.98
N MET A 107 -1.09 13.06 4.59
CA MET A 107 -0.17 13.79 3.71
C MET A 107 -0.49 13.59 2.22
N GLY A 108 -1.21 12.52 1.87
CA GLY A 108 -1.85 12.37 0.56
C GLY A 108 -0.93 12.15 -0.65
N VAL A 109 0.34 11.75 -0.45
CA VAL A 109 1.31 11.60 -1.55
C VAL A 109 1.32 10.18 -2.15
N GLY A 110 1.09 9.18 -1.31
CA GLY A 110 1.14 7.76 -1.68
C GLY A 110 2.55 7.18 -1.60
N THR A 111 2.91 6.34 -2.57
CA THR A 111 4.22 5.67 -2.63
C THR A 111 5.22 6.50 -3.42
N ILE A 112 6.39 6.74 -2.84
CA ILE A 112 7.46 7.56 -3.41
C ILE A 112 8.79 6.80 -3.45
N LEU A 113 9.60 7.12 -4.45
CA LEU A 113 11.04 6.79 -4.50
C LEU A 113 11.83 7.99 -3.98
N ILE A 114 12.79 7.74 -3.10
CA ILE A 114 13.75 8.74 -2.63
C ILE A 114 15.13 8.31 -3.10
N ALA A 115 15.85 9.22 -3.75
CA ALA A 115 17.21 9.00 -4.25
C ALA A 115 18.07 10.24 -3.99
N VAL A 116 19.37 10.06 -3.78
CA VAL A 116 20.28 11.19 -3.57
C VAL A 116 20.94 11.57 -4.87
N GLN A 117 20.85 12.85 -5.23
CA GLN A 117 21.51 13.44 -6.39
C GLN A 117 22.29 14.65 -5.93
N ASN A 118 23.59 14.69 -6.23
CA ASN A 118 24.49 15.78 -5.83
C ASN A 118 24.39 16.12 -4.33
N GLY A 119 24.35 15.09 -3.48
CA GLY A 119 24.25 15.22 -2.02
C GLY A 119 22.88 15.65 -1.49
N THR A 120 21.87 15.80 -2.35
CA THR A 120 20.50 16.20 -1.97
C THR A 120 19.53 15.04 -2.17
N PRO A 121 18.73 14.66 -1.15
CA PRO A 121 17.66 13.68 -1.33
C PRO A 121 16.51 14.30 -2.14
N LEU A 122 16.13 13.64 -3.22
CA LEU A 122 15.02 14.00 -4.10
C LEU A 122 13.97 12.89 -4.06
N ALA A 123 12.70 13.27 -4.12
CA ALA A 123 11.58 12.33 -4.16
C ALA A 123 10.82 12.37 -5.48
N ARG A 124 10.35 11.21 -5.93
CA ARG A 124 9.48 11.05 -7.09
C ARG A 124 8.28 10.19 -6.71
N VAL A 125 7.09 10.60 -7.11
CA VAL A 125 5.86 9.81 -6.88
C VAL A 125 5.89 8.58 -7.79
N LEU A 126 5.74 7.40 -7.20
CA LEU A 126 5.55 6.13 -7.92
C LEU A 126 4.06 5.83 -8.09
N SER A 127 3.30 5.93 -7.00
CA SER A 127 1.85 5.75 -7.02
C SER A 127 1.16 6.84 -6.21
N PRO A 128 0.11 7.49 -6.76
CA PRO A 128 -0.70 8.44 -6.01
C PRO A 128 -1.74 7.74 -5.10
N THR A 129 -1.72 6.41 -5.01
CA THR A 129 -2.67 5.66 -4.17
C THR A 129 -2.34 5.87 -2.71
N VAL A 130 -3.33 6.29 -1.94
CA VAL A 130 -3.23 6.62 -0.52
C VAL A 130 -4.13 5.65 0.26
N ASP A 131 -3.51 4.61 0.82
CA ASP A 131 -4.16 3.62 1.68
C ASP A 131 -3.14 3.15 2.73
N MET A 132 -3.35 3.49 4.00
CA MET A 132 -2.44 3.10 5.08
C MET A 132 -2.42 1.60 5.39
N HIS A 133 -3.46 0.87 5.02
CA HIS A 133 -3.58 -0.55 5.32
C HIS A 133 -3.07 -1.44 4.18
N ASP A 134 -3.22 -0.95 2.95
CA ASP A 134 -2.85 -1.69 1.75
C ASP A 134 -2.24 -0.78 0.66
N PRO A 135 -1.09 -0.13 0.94
CA PRO A 135 -0.50 0.81 0.02
C PRO A 135 -0.05 0.16 -1.27
N ASP A 136 -0.02 0.96 -2.34
CA ASP A 136 0.48 0.49 -3.63
C ASP A 136 2.01 0.42 -3.63
N MET A 137 2.53 -0.75 -3.26
CA MET A 137 3.97 -1.07 -3.29
C MET A 137 4.47 -1.49 -4.68
N GLY A 138 3.61 -1.41 -5.71
CA GLY A 138 3.87 -1.94 -7.03
C GLY A 138 3.72 -3.46 -7.10
N VAL A 139 3.39 -3.96 -8.28
CA VAL A 139 3.29 -5.39 -8.57
C VAL A 139 4.41 -5.80 -9.53
N ALA A 140 5.08 -6.92 -9.25
CA ALA A 140 6.08 -7.43 -10.18
C ALA A 140 5.43 -7.76 -11.53
N GLN A 141 6.03 -7.30 -12.62
CA GLN A 141 5.57 -7.72 -13.95
C GLN A 141 5.85 -9.22 -14.12
N PRO A 142 4.87 -10.03 -14.58
CA PRO A 142 5.11 -11.45 -14.86
C PRO A 142 6.32 -11.65 -15.79
N GLY A 143 7.24 -12.54 -15.38
CA GLY A 143 8.49 -12.78 -16.10
C GLY A 143 9.61 -11.75 -15.86
N ARG A 144 9.35 -10.65 -15.13
CA ARG A 144 10.31 -9.56 -14.85
C ARG A 144 10.30 -9.20 -13.36
N LYS A 145 11.13 -9.90 -12.57
CA LYS A 145 11.26 -9.66 -11.12
C LYS A 145 11.97 -8.35 -10.78
N ASP A 146 12.73 -7.81 -11.71
CA ASP A 146 13.45 -6.54 -11.62
C ASP A 146 12.56 -5.31 -11.84
N LEU A 147 11.27 -5.50 -12.14
CA LEU A 147 10.36 -4.42 -12.50
C LEU A 147 9.07 -4.46 -11.67
N LEU A 148 8.77 -3.35 -11.01
CA LEU A 148 7.50 -3.13 -10.31
C LEU A 148 6.61 -2.18 -11.12
N LEU A 149 5.39 -2.59 -11.41
CA LEU A 149 4.35 -1.80 -12.05
C LEU A 149 3.49 -1.11 -10.99
N PHE A 150 3.31 0.20 -11.12
CA PHE A 150 2.36 0.98 -10.32
C PHE A 150 1.14 1.28 -11.19
N THR A 151 0.16 0.39 -11.14
CA THR A 151 -0.97 0.36 -12.08
C THR A 151 -1.74 1.68 -12.08
N ALA A 152 -1.90 2.35 -10.93
CA ALA A 152 -2.62 3.62 -10.83
C ALA A 152 -1.83 4.85 -11.31
N GLY A 153 -0.49 4.76 -11.44
CA GLY A 153 0.39 5.91 -11.64
C GLY A 153 0.94 6.08 -13.05
N SER A 154 0.66 5.15 -13.97
CA SER A 154 1.35 5.05 -15.28
C SER A 154 2.88 4.98 -15.15
N ARG A 155 3.37 4.43 -14.02
CA ARG A 155 4.80 4.39 -13.67
C ARG A 155 5.26 2.98 -13.36
N ALA A 156 6.53 2.72 -13.63
CA ALA A 156 7.21 1.51 -13.19
C ALA A 156 8.54 1.86 -12.52
N LEU A 157 9.04 0.96 -11.69
CA LEU A 157 10.34 1.06 -11.04
C LEU A 157 11.19 -0.15 -11.42
N VAL A 158 12.33 0.11 -12.06
CA VAL A 158 13.38 -0.90 -12.24
C VAL A 158 14.12 -1.01 -10.92
N THR A 159 13.87 -2.07 -10.15
CA THR A 159 14.33 -2.19 -8.76
C THR A 159 15.83 -2.42 -8.63
N SER A 160 16.49 -2.91 -9.69
CA SER A 160 17.93 -3.14 -9.73
C SER A 160 18.74 -1.85 -9.92
N THR A 161 18.17 -0.83 -10.56
CA THR A 161 18.84 0.45 -10.86
C THR A 161 18.19 1.63 -10.15
N GLY A 162 16.95 1.47 -9.67
CA GLY A 162 16.10 2.53 -9.15
C GLY A 162 15.55 3.47 -10.23
N GLN A 163 15.67 3.11 -11.50
CA GLN A 163 15.12 3.90 -12.60
C GLN A 163 13.59 3.93 -12.52
N VAL A 164 13.02 5.14 -12.49
CA VAL A 164 11.58 5.35 -12.62
C VAL A 164 11.25 5.51 -14.10
N LEU A 165 10.35 4.67 -14.60
CA LEU A 165 9.79 4.75 -15.94
C LEU A 165 8.41 5.41 -15.85
N TRP A 166 8.13 6.37 -16.72
CA TRP A 166 6.83 7.04 -16.80
C TRP A 166 6.37 7.07 -18.25
N PHE A 167 5.15 6.60 -18.51
CA PHE A 167 4.60 6.54 -19.85
C PHE A 167 3.41 7.49 -19.97
N GLU A 168 3.55 8.50 -20.81
CA GLU A 168 2.44 9.37 -21.18
C GLU A 168 1.45 8.60 -22.06
N HIS A 169 0.17 8.78 -21.78
CA HIS A 169 -0.91 8.07 -22.46
C HIS A 169 -1.88 9.03 -23.14
N GLN A 170 -1.98 10.29 -22.71
CA GLN A 170 -2.98 11.22 -23.21
C GLN A 170 -2.70 11.60 -24.65
N ARG A 171 -3.74 11.56 -25.49
CA ARG A 171 -3.71 12.21 -26.80
C ARG A 171 -4.18 13.66 -26.65
N PRO A 172 -3.76 14.58 -27.53
CA PRO A 172 -4.27 15.95 -27.52
C PRO A 172 -5.80 15.98 -27.50
N LYS A 173 -6.38 16.79 -26.61
CA LYS A 173 -7.83 17.02 -26.45
C LYS A 173 -8.66 15.78 -26.08
N GLU A 174 -8.02 14.68 -25.70
CA GLU A 174 -8.73 13.48 -25.29
C GLU A 174 -9.26 13.61 -23.85
N LYS A 175 -10.53 13.24 -23.66
CA LYS A 175 -11.12 13.10 -22.33
C LYS A 175 -11.28 11.63 -22.00
N LEU A 176 -10.60 11.19 -20.95
CA LEU A 176 -10.70 9.83 -20.44
C LEU A 176 -11.77 9.75 -19.35
N HIS A 177 -12.54 8.67 -19.38
CA HIS A 177 -13.60 8.39 -18.41
C HIS A 177 -13.09 7.55 -17.23
N SER A 178 -11.91 6.94 -17.36
CA SER A 178 -11.28 6.11 -16.35
C SER A 178 -9.77 6.38 -16.31
N ILE A 179 -9.15 6.06 -15.16
CA ILE A 179 -7.70 6.17 -14.98
C ILE A 179 -7.03 5.01 -15.70
N PRO A 180 -6.14 5.26 -16.68
CA PRO A 180 -5.42 4.21 -17.39
C PRO A 180 -4.52 3.41 -16.45
N GLN A 181 -4.38 2.13 -16.74
CA GLN A 181 -3.59 1.21 -15.92
C GLN A 181 -2.33 0.79 -16.65
N LEU A 182 -1.14 1.10 -16.12
CA LEU A 182 0.08 0.51 -16.68
C LEU A 182 0.06 -0.99 -16.39
N VAL A 183 -0.03 -1.79 -17.44
CA VAL A 183 -0.16 -3.24 -17.34
C VAL A 183 1.09 -3.98 -17.79
N SER A 184 1.95 -3.39 -18.62
CA SER A 184 3.21 -4.02 -19.05
C SER A 184 4.22 -2.99 -19.53
N VAL A 185 5.50 -3.33 -19.46
CA VAL A 185 6.64 -2.57 -19.98
C VAL A 185 7.50 -3.50 -20.84
N SER A 186 8.00 -2.96 -21.95
CA SER A 186 8.83 -3.69 -22.90
C SER A 186 10.16 -4.16 -22.28
N PRO A 187 10.81 -5.18 -22.86
CA PRO A 187 12.11 -5.68 -22.38
C PRO A 187 13.21 -4.60 -22.29
N ASP A 188 13.21 -3.64 -23.22
CA ASP A 188 14.18 -2.53 -23.26
C ASP A 188 13.83 -1.36 -22.32
N ASN A 189 12.73 -1.45 -21.56
CA ASN A 189 12.22 -0.41 -20.66
C ASN A 189 11.85 0.92 -21.36
N ARG A 190 11.74 0.96 -22.69
CA ARG A 190 11.44 2.19 -23.46
C ARG A 190 9.96 2.35 -23.80
N HIS A 191 9.14 1.29 -23.67
CA HIS A 191 7.74 1.28 -24.06
C HIS A 191 6.86 0.72 -22.93
N GLY A 192 5.66 1.30 -22.79
CA GLY A 192 4.66 0.89 -21.82
C GLY A 192 3.33 0.58 -22.49
N ALA A 193 2.62 -0.41 -21.97
CA ALA A 193 1.26 -0.77 -22.37
C ALA A 193 0.30 -0.33 -21.26
N LEU A 194 -0.61 0.58 -21.59
CA LEU A 194 -1.63 1.10 -20.69
C LEU A 194 -3.01 0.56 -21.08
N LEU A 195 -3.70 -0.08 -20.15
CA LEU A 195 -5.08 -0.52 -20.32
C LEU A 195 -6.03 0.66 -20.11
N LEU A 196 -6.81 0.96 -21.13
CA LEU A 196 -7.92 1.92 -21.13
C LEU A 196 -9.24 1.18 -21.32
N ASP A 197 -10.39 1.85 -21.22
CA ASP A 197 -11.72 1.22 -21.28
C ASP A 197 -12.00 0.46 -22.60
N ASN A 198 -11.37 0.85 -23.71
CA ASN A 198 -11.66 0.31 -25.04
C ASN A 198 -10.42 -0.10 -25.85
N GLU A 199 -9.23 0.01 -25.26
CA GLU A 199 -7.99 -0.34 -25.94
C GLU A 199 -6.86 -0.60 -24.95
N ILE A 200 -5.76 -1.19 -25.45
CA ILE A 200 -4.46 -1.08 -24.80
C ILE A 200 -3.64 -0.07 -25.60
N ARG A 201 -3.24 1.02 -24.98
CA ARG A 201 -2.43 2.06 -25.61
C ARG A 201 -0.97 1.83 -25.34
N LEU A 202 -0.14 1.95 -26.38
CA LEU A 202 1.31 1.84 -26.25
C LEU A 202 1.92 3.24 -26.25
N GLY A 203 2.71 3.52 -25.22
CA GLY A 203 3.43 4.78 -25.03
C GLY A 203 4.94 4.58 -25.01
N ARG A 204 5.69 5.58 -25.45
CA ARG A 204 7.13 5.70 -25.28
C ARG A 204 7.44 6.50 -24.03
N LEU A 205 8.56 6.20 -23.38
CA LEU A 205 9.02 6.84 -22.14
C LEU A 205 9.07 8.39 -22.24
N ASP A 206 9.35 8.92 -23.43
CA ASP A 206 9.57 10.36 -23.65
C ASP A 206 8.73 10.97 -24.79
N ASP A 207 8.08 10.15 -25.63
CA ASP A 207 7.40 10.60 -26.86
C ASP A 207 5.88 10.36 -26.85
N GLY A 208 5.34 9.88 -25.74
CA GLY A 208 3.90 9.63 -25.59
C GLY A 208 3.37 8.48 -26.45
N PRO A 209 2.05 8.46 -26.73
CA PRO A 209 1.39 7.32 -27.35
C PRO A 209 1.71 7.18 -28.84
N TYR A 210 2.00 5.96 -29.29
CA TYR A 210 2.37 5.67 -30.69
C TYR A 210 1.59 4.53 -31.35
N ALA A 211 0.96 3.66 -30.57
CA ALA A 211 0.17 2.54 -31.09
C ALA A 211 -0.99 2.19 -30.15
N THR A 212 -1.94 1.41 -30.66
CA THR A 212 -3.06 0.86 -29.90
C THR A 212 -3.32 -0.59 -30.26
N VAL A 213 -3.81 -1.37 -29.31
CA VAL A 213 -4.40 -2.69 -29.51
C VAL A 213 -5.91 -2.55 -29.31
N PRO A 214 -6.74 -3.01 -30.26
CA PRO A 214 -8.20 -2.82 -30.22
C PRO A 214 -8.90 -3.77 -29.21
N PHE A 215 -8.48 -3.73 -27.96
CA PHE A 215 -9.03 -4.54 -26.87
C PHE A 215 -10.25 -3.85 -26.27
N THR A 216 -11.36 -3.91 -27.01
CA THR A 216 -12.61 -3.22 -26.70
C THR A 216 -13.20 -3.57 -25.33
N LYS A 217 -14.06 -2.72 -24.78
CA LYS A 217 -14.76 -2.99 -23.51
C LYS A 217 -15.46 -4.34 -23.48
N ALA A 218 -16.11 -4.74 -24.57
CA ALA A 218 -16.77 -6.05 -24.65
C ALA A 218 -15.77 -7.21 -24.55
N MET A 219 -14.61 -7.10 -25.22
CA MET A 219 -13.53 -8.07 -25.11
C MET A 219 -12.95 -8.10 -23.68
N GLN A 220 -12.76 -6.94 -23.06
CA GLN A 220 -12.29 -6.82 -21.68
C GLN A 220 -13.25 -7.45 -20.68
N THR A 221 -14.56 -7.19 -20.79
CA THR A 221 -15.57 -7.80 -19.93
C THR A 221 -15.54 -9.32 -20.02
N LYS A 222 -15.40 -9.86 -21.24
CA LYS A 222 -15.27 -11.31 -21.45
C LYS A 222 -13.96 -11.86 -20.87
N ALA A 223 -12.84 -11.17 -21.09
CA ALA A 223 -11.52 -11.57 -20.61
C ALA A 223 -11.40 -11.54 -19.08
N PHE A 224 -12.03 -10.56 -18.43
CA PHE A 224 -11.89 -10.29 -17.00
C PHE A 224 -13.08 -10.77 -16.15
N SER A 225 -14.01 -11.54 -16.73
CA SER A 225 -15.28 -11.92 -16.11
C SER A 225 -15.12 -12.61 -14.75
N GLY A 226 -14.10 -13.46 -14.59
CA GLY A 226 -13.83 -14.16 -13.32
C GLY A 226 -12.95 -13.40 -12.32
N LEU A 227 -12.22 -12.37 -12.77
CA LEU A 227 -11.19 -11.72 -11.93
C LEU A 227 -11.80 -10.92 -10.77
N TRP A 228 -13.05 -10.46 -10.90
CA TRP A 228 -13.73 -9.75 -9.81
C TRP A 228 -14.01 -10.68 -8.64
N ASP A 229 -14.57 -11.86 -8.91
CA ASP A 229 -14.86 -12.87 -7.89
C ASP A 229 -13.57 -13.40 -7.26
N GLU A 230 -12.53 -13.63 -8.08
CA GLU A 230 -11.20 -14.02 -7.61
C GLU A 230 -10.62 -12.97 -6.64
N SER A 231 -10.64 -11.68 -7.03
CA SER A 231 -10.19 -10.61 -6.15
C SER A 231 -11.00 -10.52 -4.85
N SER A 232 -12.32 -10.76 -4.91
CA SER A 232 -13.20 -10.72 -3.75
C SER A 232 -12.88 -11.84 -2.77
N GLN A 233 -12.71 -13.07 -3.28
CA GLN A 233 -12.37 -14.23 -2.47
C GLN A 233 -10.99 -14.07 -1.82
N ALA A 234 -10.00 -13.58 -2.57
CA ALA A 234 -8.67 -13.32 -2.04
C ALA A 234 -8.67 -12.22 -0.96
N ALA A 235 -9.42 -11.13 -1.16
CA ALA A 235 -9.56 -10.07 -0.16
C ALA A 235 -10.26 -10.58 1.12
N ARG A 236 -11.31 -11.40 1.00
CA ARG A 236 -11.97 -12.04 2.15
C ARG A 236 -11.02 -12.95 2.92
N LYS A 237 -10.29 -13.83 2.22
CA LYS A 237 -9.29 -14.72 2.84
C LYS A 237 -8.20 -13.94 3.57
N ALA A 238 -7.75 -12.81 3.01
CA ALA A 238 -6.78 -11.95 3.68
C ALA A 238 -7.38 -11.33 4.95
N LEU A 239 -8.63 -10.88 4.90
CA LEU A 239 -9.34 -10.33 6.05
C LEU A 239 -9.51 -11.36 7.16
N ASP A 240 -9.87 -12.60 6.82
CA ASP A 240 -9.96 -13.72 7.77
C ASP A 240 -8.59 -13.99 8.44
N ALA A 241 -7.49 -13.71 7.74
CA ALA A 241 -6.12 -13.77 8.25
C ALA A 241 -5.66 -12.47 8.95
N GLY A 242 -6.56 -11.53 9.23
CA GLY A 242 -6.28 -10.27 9.93
C GLY A 242 -5.58 -9.21 9.07
N LYS A 243 -5.57 -9.36 7.74
CA LYS A 243 -4.97 -8.41 6.79
C LYS A 243 -6.02 -7.75 5.93
N ARG A 244 -6.01 -6.43 5.88
CA ARG A 244 -6.86 -5.68 4.95
C ARG A 244 -6.17 -5.59 3.58
N ILE A 245 -6.91 -5.91 2.53
CA ILE A 245 -6.50 -5.73 1.13
C ILE A 245 -7.62 -5.01 0.40
N ASP A 246 -7.29 -3.98 -0.39
CA ASP A 246 -8.24 -3.35 -1.29
C ASP A 246 -8.54 -4.28 -2.47
N GLN A 247 -9.75 -4.84 -2.49
CA GLN A 247 -10.25 -5.67 -3.58
C GLN A 247 -10.13 -4.97 -4.95
N ARG A 248 -10.42 -3.67 -5.03
CA ARG A 248 -10.36 -2.95 -6.33
C ARG A 248 -8.93 -2.86 -6.83
N ARG A 249 -7.97 -2.59 -5.95
CA ARG A 249 -6.55 -2.59 -6.29
C ARG A 249 -6.08 -3.99 -6.70
N LEU A 250 -6.48 -5.02 -5.96
CA LEU A 250 -6.19 -6.42 -6.31
C LEU A 250 -6.77 -6.78 -7.68
N TYR A 251 -8.01 -6.38 -7.98
CA TYR A 251 -8.63 -6.59 -9.29
C TYR A 251 -7.83 -5.94 -10.43
N ARG A 252 -7.29 -4.73 -10.23
CA ARG A 252 -6.40 -4.07 -11.21
C ARG A 252 -5.09 -4.84 -11.40
N ASN A 253 -4.51 -5.36 -10.33
CA ASN A 253 -3.29 -6.16 -10.41
C ASN A 253 -3.54 -7.48 -11.17
N LEU A 254 -4.66 -8.15 -10.92
CA LEU A 254 -5.07 -9.34 -11.66
C LEU A 254 -5.30 -9.07 -13.15
N LYS A 255 -5.83 -7.88 -13.52
CA LYS A 255 -5.88 -7.48 -14.93
C LYS A 255 -4.50 -7.36 -15.55
N ALA A 256 -3.56 -6.72 -14.86
CA ALA A 256 -2.18 -6.61 -15.35
C ALA A 256 -1.55 -8.00 -15.54
N GLU A 257 -1.74 -8.91 -14.58
CA GLU A 257 -1.26 -10.29 -14.69
C GLU A 257 -1.89 -11.03 -15.89
N TRP A 258 -3.21 -10.96 -16.03
CA TRP A 258 -3.92 -11.57 -17.15
C TRP A 258 -3.40 -11.04 -18.49
N ILE A 259 -3.18 -9.72 -18.59
CA ILE A 259 -2.63 -9.10 -19.81
C ILE A 259 -1.24 -9.65 -20.13
N ASN A 260 -0.31 -9.69 -19.17
CA ASN A 260 1.05 -10.21 -19.43
C ASN A 260 1.08 -11.71 -19.74
N LYS A 261 0.06 -12.47 -19.36
CA LYS A 261 -0.07 -13.88 -19.73
C LYS A 261 -0.56 -14.06 -21.18
N ASN A 262 -1.40 -13.14 -21.67
CA ASN A 262 -2.09 -13.28 -22.95
C ASN A 262 -1.53 -12.39 -24.07
N PHE A 263 -0.70 -11.40 -23.72
CA PHE A 263 -0.02 -10.47 -24.61
C PHE A 263 1.47 -10.49 -24.38
N GLN A 264 2.22 -10.25 -25.45
CA GLN A 264 3.67 -10.27 -25.45
C GLN A 264 4.23 -9.10 -26.25
N TRP A 265 5.33 -8.57 -25.75
CA TRP A 265 6.15 -7.62 -26.48
C TRP A 265 6.92 -8.32 -27.59
N GLN A 266 6.86 -7.78 -28.79
CA GLN A 266 7.57 -8.26 -29.97
C GLN A 266 8.21 -7.08 -30.68
N GLU A 267 9.48 -7.23 -31.04
CA GLU A 267 10.17 -6.21 -31.82
C GLU A 267 9.67 -6.26 -33.27
N GLY A 268 9.22 -5.11 -33.78
CA GLY A 268 8.74 -4.95 -35.14
C GLY A 268 9.52 -3.88 -35.89
N LYS A 269 9.33 -3.80 -37.22
CA LYS A 269 10.00 -2.82 -38.08
C LYS A 269 9.76 -1.36 -37.67
N ASN A 270 8.62 -1.08 -37.03
CA ASN A 270 8.19 0.26 -36.62
C ASN A 270 8.29 0.46 -35.09
N GLY A 271 9.13 -0.33 -34.43
CA GLY A 271 9.29 -0.35 -32.97
C GLY A 271 8.54 -1.51 -32.31
N TRP A 272 8.53 -1.49 -30.98
CA TRP A 272 7.90 -2.53 -30.17
C TRP A 272 6.39 -2.60 -30.41
N GLN A 273 5.90 -3.82 -30.57
CA GLN A 273 4.49 -4.14 -30.66
C GLN A 273 4.09 -4.96 -29.43
N PHE A 274 2.84 -4.82 -29.02
CA PHE A 274 2.24 -5.61 -27.95
C PHE A 274 1.08 -6.41 -28.53
N ASN A 275 1.31 -7.69 -28.78
CA ASN A 275 0.41 -8.54 -29.55
C ASN A 275 -0.02 -9.73 -28.69
N GLY A 276 -1.25 -10.21 -28.88
CA GLY A 276 -1.79 -11.24 -28.01
C GLY A 276 -3.29 -11.37 -28.09
N TYR A 277 -3.84 -12.45 -27.54
CA TYR A 277 -5.28 -12.71 -27.53
C TYR A 277 -5.94 -12.60 -28.92
N GLY A 278 -5.22 -12.97 -29.99
CA GLY A 278 -5.67 -12.82 -31.37
C GLY A 278 -5.67 -11.38 -31.91
N LEU A 279 -5.17 -10.41 -31.14
CA LEU A 279 -5.09 -8.99 -31.48
C LEU A 279 -3.65 -8.57 -31.80
N LYS A 280 -3.55 -7.54 -32.66
CA LYS A 280 -2.28 -6.92 -33.02
C LYS A 280 -2.31 -5.43 -32.72
N SER A 281 -1.14 -4.89 -32.39
CA SER A 281 -0.92 -3.45 -32.31
C SER A 281 -1.05 -2.81 -33.70
N ALA A 282 -1.77 -1.68 -33.75
CA ALA A 282 -1.85 -0.81 -34.90
C ALA A 282 -1.24 0.55 -34.54
N ALA A 283 -0.47 1.14 -35.46
CA ALA A 283 0.10 2.45 -35.26
C ALA A 283 -1.02 3.50 -35.11
N LEU A 284 -0.80 4.48 -34.24
CA LEU A 284 -1.67 5.64 -34.18
C LEU A 284 -1.40 6.57 -35.35
N PRO A 285 -2.43 7.29 -35.82
CA PRO A 285 -2.21 8.40 -36.74
C PRO A 285 -1.22 9.39 -36.11
N VAL A 286 -0.23 9.83 -36.88
CA VAL A 286 0.69 10.88 -36.43
C VAL A 286 -0.11 12.18 -36.33
N ALA A 287 -0.26 12.72 -35.11
CA ALA A 287 -0.87 14.03 -34.92
C ALA A 287 -0.07 15.08 -35.72
N THR A 288 -0.75 15.77 -36.64
CA THR A 288 -0.10 16.81 -37.44
C THR A 288 0.13 18.05 -36.58
N ALA A 289 1.10 18.91 -36.95
CA ALA A 289 1.52 20.06 -36.14
C ALA A 289 0.39 21.07 -35.81
N GLN A 290 -0.78 20.98 -36.47
CA GLN A 290 -1.97 21.78 -36.20
C GLN A 290 -2.81 21.29 -35.01
N GLU A 291 -2.52 20.10 -34.47
CA GLU A 291 -3.29 19.47 -33.39
C GLU A 291 -2.59 19.48 -32.02
N ARG A 292 -1.37 20.04 -31.94
CA ARG A 292 -0.60 20.20 -30.70
C ARG A 292 -0.98 21.47 -29.95
#